data_AF-A0A0Q8JD88-F1
#
_entry.id   AF-A0A0Q8JD88-F1
#
_cell.length_a   1.000
_cell.length_b   1.000
_cell.length_c   1.000
_cell.angle_alpha   90.00
_cell.angle_beta   90.00
_cell.angle_gamma   90.00
#
_symmetry.space_group_name_H-M   'P 1'
#
loop_
_entity.id
_entity.type
_entity.pdbx_description
1 polymer ?
#
loop_
_entity_poly.entity_id
_entity_poly.type
_entity_poly.pdbx_seq_one_letter_code
_entity_poly.pdbx_strand_id
1 'polypeptide(L)'
;MLEFRPQGHGDLLVACLVSRWQGPGEELLSFAAITDEPPAEVAAAGHDRCIVPIKTEHLDAWLNPGPKRRADLYRKSWTTESDRITNIG
;
A
#
# COMPACT_ATOMS: atom_id res chain seq x y z
N MET A 1 15.82 -20.30 2.37
CA MET A 1 15.34 -19.30 1.40
C MET A 1 13.97 -19.75 0.94
N LEU A 2 12.92 -18.97 1.23
CA LEU A 2 11.55 -19.21 0.76
C LEU A 2 11.36 -18.39 -0.53
N GLU A 3 10.97 -19.04 -1.61
CA GLU A 3 10.71 -18.41 -2.91
C GLU A 3 9.26 -18.69 -3.29
N PHE A 4 8.44 -17.64 -3.39
CA PHE A 4 7.09 -17.75 -3.93
C PHE A 4 7.17 -17.83 -5.44
N ARG A 5 6.85 -19.00 -5.99
CA ARG A 5 6.65 -19.20 -7.42
C ARG A 5 5.14 -19.20 -7.69
N PRO A 6 4.57 -18.14 -8.28
CA PRO A 6 3.16 -18.13 -8.64
C PRO A 6 2.86 -19.32 -9.57
N GLN A 7 1.87 -20.15 -9.21
CA GLN A 7 1.37 -21.21 -10.09
C GLN A 7 0.54 -20.56 -11.20
N GLY A 8 1.22 -20.20 -12.28
CA GLY A 8 0.61 -19.59 -13.48
C GLY A 8 1.39 -18.36 -13.93
N HIS A 9 1.46 -18.17 -15.26
CA HIS A 9 2.12 -17.03 -15.93
C HIS A 9 1.27 -15.75 -15.87
N GLY A 10 0.59 -15.50 -14.76
CA GLY A 10 -0.23 -14.31 -14.57
C GLY A 10 0.54 -13.22 -13.84
N ASP A 11 0.30 -11.97 -14.22
CA ASP A 11 0.84 -10.83 -13.48
C ASP A 11 0.30 -10.79 -12.05
N LEU A 12 1.19 -10.56 -11.09
CA LEU A 12 0.82 -10.30 -9.71
C LEU A 12 0.60 -8.79 -9.52
N LEU A 13 -0.65 -8.38 -9.38
CA LEU A 13 -0.99 -7.00 -9.05
C LEU A 13 -0.80 -6.79 -7.55
N VAL A 14 0.08 -5.86 -7.15
CA VAL A 14 0.39 -5.58 -5.75
C VAL A 14 -0.28 -4.28 -5.33
N ALA A 15 -0.99 -4.29 -4.21
CA ALA A 15 -1.53 -3.07 -3.62
C ALA A 15 -0.39 -2.17 -3.13
N CYS A 16 -0.31 -0.95 -3.67
CA CYS A 16 0.74 0.02 -3.34
C CYS A 16 0.16 1.42 -3.11
N LEU A 17 0.87 2.19 -2.29
CA LEU A 17 0.77 3.65 -2.25
C LEU A 17 1.93 4.23 -3.05
N VAL A 18 1.66 5.32 -3.78
CA VAL A 18 2.67 6.06 -4.53
C VAL A 18 2.79 7.46 -3.96
N SER A 19 4.02 7.97 -3.91
CA SER A 19 4.31 9.33 -3.48
C SER A 19 5.28 9.98 -4.46
N ARG A 20 5.07 11.28 -4.67
CA ARG A 20 5.97 12.14 -5.42
C ARG A 20 6.46 13.21 -4.48
N TRP A 21 7.74 13.21 -4.20
CA TRP A 21 8.41 14.28 -3.49
C TRP A 21 9.12 15.19 -4.50
N GLN A 22 9.05 16.50 -4.27
CA GLN A 22 9.72 17.52 -5.07
C GLN A 22 10.52 18.43 -4.14
N GLY A 23 11.80 18.60 -4.45
CA GLY A 23 12.73 19.50 -3.77
C GLY A 23 13.39 20.46 -4.77
N PRO A 24 14.28 21.35 -4.30
CA PRO A 24 14.99 22.30 -5.17
C PRO A 24 15.82 21.59 -6.25
N GLY A 25 15.29 21.50 -7.47
CA GLY A 25 15.94 20.84 -8.61
C GLY A 25 15.89 19.31 -8.59
N GLU A 26 15.16 18.70 -7.64
CA GLU A 26 15.10 17.25 -7.47
C GLU A 26 13.67 16.74 -7.41
N GLU A 27 13.49 15.51 -7.90
CA GLU A 27 12.26 14.76 -7.83
C GLU A 27 12.54 13.33 -7.40
N LEU A 28 11.70 12.82 -6.49
CA LEU A 28 11.71 11.41 -6.10
C LEU A 28 10.29 10.85 -6.23
N LEU A 29 10.15 9.88 -7.13
CA LEU A 29 9.00 8.98 -7.18
C LEU A 29 9.31 7.77 -6.31
N SER A 30 8.47 7.56 -5.30
CA SER A 30 8.57 6.41 -4.41
C SER A 30 7.24 5.67 -4.34
N PHE A 31 7.30 4.41 -3.96
CA PHE A 31 6.13 3.60 -3.69
C PHE A 31 6.38 2.72 -2.47
N ALA A 32 5.29 2.31 -1.82
CA ALA A 32 5.30 1.37 -0.71
C ALA A 32 4.22 0.32 -0.94
N ALA A 33 4.60 -0.96 -0.85
CA ALA A 33 3.66 -2.07 -0.90
C ALA A 33 2.85 -2.15 0.40
N ILE A 34 1.55 -2.42 0.28
CA ILE A 34 0.66 -2.67 1.40
C ILE A 34 0.77 -4.15 1.76
N THR A 35 1.01 -4.41 3.04
CA THR A 35 1.08 -5.76 3.59
C THR A 35 -0.10 -6.01 4.53
N ASP A 36 -0.41 -7.27 4.78
CA ASP A 36 -1.31 -7.72 5.83
C ASP A 36 -0.80 -9.03 6.47
N GLU A 37 -1.60 -9.62 7.35
CA GLU A 37 -1.35 -10.94 7.94
C GLU A 37 -1.04 -11.98 6.86
N PRO A 38 0.03 -12.78 7.00
CA PRO A 38 0.40 -13.78 6.04
C PRO A 38 -0.60 -14.95 5.97
N PRO A 39 -0.79 -15.58 4.80
CA PRO A 39 -1.40 -16.90 4.71
C PRO A 39 -0.66 -17.92 5.59
N ALA A 40 -1.35 -18.98 6.02
CA ALA A 40 -0.86 -19.92 7.02
C ALA A 40 0.48 -20.57 6.63
N GLU A 41 0.68 -20.87 5.36
CA GLU A 41 1.93 -21.43 4.82
C GLU A 41 3.10 -20.44 4.90
N VAL A 42 2.82 -19.15 4.73
CA VAL A 42 3.82 -18.06 4.81
C VAL A 42 4.15 -17.77 6.27
N ALA A 43 3.14 -17.79 7.14
CA ALA A 43 3.29 -17.67 8.59
C ALA A 43 4.09 -18.85 9.17
N ALA A 44 3.78 -20.08 8.74
CA ALA A 44 4.49 -21.29 9.15
C ALA A 44 5.97 -21.28 8.73
N ALA A 45 6.31 -20.56 7.67
CA ALA A 45 7.69 -20.33 7.25
C ALA A 45 8.42 -19.24 8.07
N GLY A 46 7.75 -18.62 9.05
CA GLY A 46 8.32 -17.66 9.99
C GLY A 46 8.15 -16.19 9.60
N HIS A 47 7.29 -15.88 8.63
CA HIS A 47 6.97 -14.49 8.28
C HIS A 47 5.78 -13.97 9.08
N ASP A 48 5.80 -12.67 9.38
CA ASP A 48 4.75 -11.96 10.13
C ASP A 48 3.88 -11.04 9.24
N ARG A 49 4.30 -10.79 7.99
CA ARG A 49 3.59 -9.98 7.01
C ARG A 49 3.72 -10.57 5.61
N CYS A 50 2.67 -10.44 4.80
CA CYS A 50 2.69 -10.77 3.38
C CYS A 50 2.11 -9.62 2.55
N ILE A 51 2.56 -9.47 1.30
CA ILE A 51 1.98 -8.49 0.37
C ILE A 51 0.53 -8.83 0.07
N VAL A 52 -0.32 -7.81 -0.08
CA VAL A 52 -1.73 -8.01 -0.43
C VAL A 52 -1.89 -8.06 -1.96
N PRO A 53 -2.20 -9.22 -2.56
CA PRO A 53 -2.47 -9.31 -3.99
C PRO A 53 -3.82 -8.69 -4.34
N ILE A 54 -3.87 -7.96 -5.45
CA ILE A 54 -5.11 -7.44 -6.04
C ILE A 54 -5.56 -8.42 -7.11
N LYS A 55 -6.80 -8.91 -7.01
CA LYS A 55 -7.43 -9.63 -8.13
C LYS A 55 -7.69 -8.65 -9.26
N THR A 56 -7.47 -9.05 -10.51
CA THR A 56 -7.68 -8.19 -11.70
C THR A 56 -9.06 -7.53 -11.72
N GLU A 57 -10.11 -8.26 -11.31
CA GLU A 57 -11.50 -7.77 -11.19
C GLU A 57 -11.70 -6.65 -10.14
N HIS A 58 -10.71 -6.38 -9.28
CA HIS A 58 -10.75 -5.32 -8.27
C HIS A 58 -9.80 -4.15 -8.58
N LEU A 59 -9.04 -4.22 -9.68
CA LEU A 59 -8.04 -3.23 -10.04
C LEU A 59 -8.64 -1.82 -10.18
N ASP A 60 -9.73 -1.69 -10.92
CA ASP A 60 -10.39 -0.40 -11.14
C ASP A 60 -10.94 0.19 -9.84
N ALA A 61 -11.58 -0.64 -9.01
CA ALA A 61 -12.12 -0.21 -7.73
C ALA A 61 -11.03 0.20 -6.73
N TRP A 62 -9.82 -0.38 -6.87
CA TRP A 62 -8.64 -0.01 -6.10
C TRP A 62 -8.05 1.32 -6.57
N LEU A 63 -7.81 1.48 -7.88
CA LEU A 63 -7.20 2.68 -8.46
C LEU A 63 -8.14 3.90 -8.45
N ASN A 64 -9.43 3.67 -8.62
CA ASN A 64 -10.46 4.70 -8.65
C ASN A 64 -11.60 4.39 -7.67
N PRO A 65 -11.37 4.57 -6.36
CA PRO A 65 -12.44 4.41 -5.39
C PRO A 65 -13.53 5.46 -5.67
N GLY A 66 -14.81 5.05 -5.63
CA GLY A 66 -15.93 5.98 -5.83
C GLY A 66 -15.95 7.14 -4.81
N PRO A 67 -16.65 8.25 -5.08
CA PRO A 67 -16.58 9.49 -4.30
C PRO A 67 -16.89 9.32 -2.80
N LYS A 68 -17.84 8.45 -2.45
CA LYS A 68 -18.16 8.13 -1.05
C LYS A 68 -16.99 7.42 -0.35
N ARG A 69 -16.41 6.42 -1.02
CA ARG A 69 -15.25 5.64 -0.52
C ARG A 69 -14.00 6.52 -0.38
N ARG A 70 -13.77 7.46 -1.31
CA ARG A 70 -12.68 8.44 -1.21
C ARG A 70 -12.80 9.32 0.04
N ALA A 71 -14.00 9.89 0.27
CA ALA A 71 -14.24 10.74 1.43
C ALA A 71 -13.98 10.01 2.75
N ASP A 72 -14.34 8.72 2.83
CA ASP A 72 -14.08 7.90 4.02
C ASP A 72 -12.60 7.56 4.21
N LEU A 73 -11.86 7.32 3.11
CA LEU A 73 -10.41 7.10 3.14
C LEU A 73 -9.65 8.36 3.60
N TYR A 74 -10.00 9.53 3.06
CA TYR A 74 -9.36 10.80 3.45
C TYR A 74 -9.74 11.26 4.86
N ARG A 75 -10.93 10.91 5.37
CA ARG A 75 -11.34 11.28 6.74
C ARG A 75 -10.48 10.61 7.81
N LYS A 76 -10.00 9.39 7.56
CA LYS A 76 -9.17 8.62 8.50
C LYS A 76 -7.71 9.08 8.55
N SER A 77 -7.22 9.83 7.55
CA SER A 77 -5.82 10.25 7.47
C SER A 77 -5.48 11.58 8.15
N TRP A 78 -6.48 12.31 8.69
CA TRP A 78 -6.27 13.66 9.24
C TRP A 78 -6.74 13.87 10.68
N THR A 79 -7.15 12.84 11.43
CA THR A 79 -7.74 13.03 12.77
C THR A 79 -6.85 12.70 13.97
N THR A 80 -5.54 12.50 13.83
CA THR A 80 -4.64 12.61 15.01
C THR A 80 -3.21 12.92 14.55
N GLU A 81 -2.55 13.88 15.21
CA GLU A 81 -1.12 14.23 15.10
C GLU A 81 -0.65 15.29 14.06
N SER A 82 -1.52 16.05 13.38
CA SER A 82 -1.04 17.20 12.57
C SER A 82 -0.85 18.51 13.35
N ASP A 83 -1.32 18.59 14.61
CA ASP A 83 -1.18 19.79 15.44
C ASP A 83 0.14 19.86 16.25
N ARG A 84 1.04 18.88 16.11
CA ARG A 84 2.31 18.83 16.90
C ARG A 84 3.58 19.16 16.13
N ILE A 85 3.56 19.23 14.79
CA ILE A 85 4.79 19.43 13.99
C ILE A 85 5.03 20.90 13.63
N THR A 86 4.08 21.80 13.84
CA THR A 86 4.25 23.25 13.56
C THR A 86 4.91 24.05 14.69
N ASN A 87 5.46 23.42 15.73
CA ASN A 87 6.07 24.16 16.84
C ASN A 87 7.42 23.59 17.32
N ILE A 88 8.39 23.52 16.41
CA ILE A 88 9.82 23.47 16.78
C ILE A 88 10.48 24.71 16.17
N GLY A 89 10.26 25.84 16.84
CA GLY A 89 11.11 27.03 16.75
C GLY A 89 12.14 27.02 17.86
#